data_AF-A0A8J7PX87-F1
#
_entry.id   AF-A0A8J7PX87-F1
#
_cell.length_a   1.000
_cell.length_b   1.000
_cell.length_c   1.000
_cell.angle_alpha   90.00
_cell.angle_beta   90.00
_cell.angle_gamma   90.00
#
_symmetry.space_group_name_H-M   'P 1'
#
loop_
_entity.id
_entity.type
_entity.pdbx_description
1 polymer ?
#
loop_
_entity_poly.entity_id
_entity_poly.type
_entity_poly.pdbx_seq_one_letter_code
_entity_poly.pdbx_strand_id
1 'polypeptide(L)'
;MRPMKAPLEALDWDKLPGPLRYLAGPAERYGRLQFDDPIYEFLQERMTPDEQAELRALNRRYKRDWDAINRWLDEYRMTKHPEARLVYFTGCLLGTGAELGLL
;
A
#
# COMPACT_ATOMS: atom_id res chain seq x y z
N MET A 1 24.46 -19.37 12.00
CA MET A 1 24.14 -18.47 10.87
C MET A 1 23.18 -17.40 11.35
N ARG A 2 23.56 -16.11 11.36
CA ARG A 2 22.59 -15.01 11.48
C ARG A 2 21.84 -14.92 10.14
N PRO A 3 20.51 -14.74 10.12
CA PRO A 3 19.85 -14.40 8.86
C PRO A 3 20.41 -13.05 8.38
N MET A 4 20.96 -13.04 7.16
CA MET A 4 21.27 -11.80 6.45
C MET A 4 19.95 -11.03 6.32
N LYS A 5 19.82 -9.94 7.07
CA LYS A 5 18.83 -8.88 6.78
C LYS A 5 19.16 -8.41 5.36
N ALA A 6 18.33 -8.75 4.38
CA ALA A 6 18.46 -8.20 3.04
C ALA A 6 18.56 -6.67 3.17
N PRO A 7 19.42 -5.99 2.39
CA PRO A 7 19.43 -4.53 2.39
C PRO A 7 18.01 -4.07 2.11
N LEU A 8 17.47 -3.16 2.94
CA LEU A 8 16.26 -2.44 2.58
C LEU A 8 16.56 -1.79 1.23
N GLU A 9 15.95 -2.29 0.16
CA GLU A 9 16.00 -1.63 -1.15
C GLU A 9 15.59 -0.17 -0.89
N ALA A 10 16.49 0.76 -1.19
CA ALA A 10 16.25 2.17 -0.89
C ALA A 10 14.97 2.61 -1.61
N LEU A 11 13.98 3.05 -0.83
CA LEU A 11 12.71 3.52 -1.36
C LEU A 11 12.91 4.92 -1.93
N ASP A 12 12.62 5.08 -3.22
CA ASP A 12 12.72 6.36 -3.88
C ASP A 12 11.34 7.00 -4.01
N TRP A 13 10.92 7.66 -2.93
CA TRP A 13 9.65 8.37 -2.89
C TRP A 13 9.65 9.65 -3.73
N ASP A 14 10.79 10.07 -4.28
CA ASP A 14 10.86 11.26 -5.12
C ASP A 14 10.17 11.10 -6.48
N LYS A 15 9.94 9.85 -6.86
CA LYS A 15 9.13 9.47 -8.02
C LYS A 15 7.64 9.72 -7.85
N LEU A 16 7.13 9.86 -6.61
CA LEU A 16 5.72 10.20 -6.42
C LEU A 16 5.49 11.67 -6.77
N PRO A 17 4.53 11.99 -7.67
CA PRO A 17 4.17 13.36 -7.94
C PRO A 17 3.55 13.99 -6.67
N GLY A 18 3.71 15.30 -6.52
CA GLY A 18 3.27 16.06 -5.34
C GLY A 18 1.89 15.66 -4.79
N PRO A 19 0.83 15.57 -5.64
CA PRO A 19 -0.51 15.17 -5.19
C PRO A 19 -0.59 13.76 -4.56
N LEU A 20 0.30 12.85 -4.94
CA LEU A 20 0.35 11.45 -4.50
C LEU A 20 1.36 11.21 -3.37
N ARG A 21 2.16 12.21 -2.95
CA ARG A 21 3.16 12.06 -1.88
C ARG A 21 2.60 11.54 -0.56
N TYR A 22 1.31 11.74 -0.31
CA TYR A 22 0.63 11.19 0.86
C TYR A 22 0.64 9.66 0.92
N LEU A 23 0.88 8.96 -0.20
CA LEU A 23 0.90 7.50 -0.26
C LEU A 23 2.17 6.91 0.36
N ALA A 24 3.27 7.66 0.47
CA ALA A 24 4.54 7.13 0.94
C ALA A 24 4.42 6.48 2.32
N GLY A 25 3.90 7.21 3.32
CA GLY A 25 3.74 6.69 4.69
C GLY A 25 2.84 5.44 4.78
N PRO A 26 1.60 5.50 4.26
CA PRO A 26 0.72 4.33 4.23
C PRO A 26 1.32 3.16 3.44
N ALA A 27 2.02 3.41 2.33
CA ALA A 27 2.65 2.36 1.55
C ALA A 27 3.80 1.65 2.30
N GLU A 28 4.62 2.40 3.04
CA GLU A 28 5.66 1.81 3.89
C GLU A 28 5.10 0.92 5.00
N ARG A 29 3.93 1.29 5.54
CA ARG A 29 3.27 0.57 6.63
C ARG A 29 2.48 -0.64 6.12
N TYR A 30 1.56 -0.42 5.20
CA TYR A 30 0.56 -1.39 4.78
C TYR A 30 0.95 -2.14 3.51
N GLY A 31 1.77 -1.56 2.63
CA GLY A 31 2.25 -2.21 1.41
C GLY A 31 3.15 -3.43 1.63
N ARG A 32 3.51 -3.70 2.89
CA ARG A 32 4.23 -4.90 3.32
C ARG A 32 3.31 -6.11 3.51
N LEU A 33 2.00 -5.90 3.62
CA LEU A 33 0.99 -6.95 3.61
C LEU A 33 0.83 -7.42 2.16
N GLN A 34 1.75 -8.28 1.73
CA GLN A 34 1.77 -8.83 0.38
C GLN A 34 0.96 -10.14 0.36
N PHE A 35 0.19 -10.34 -0.71
CA PHE A 35 -0.66 -11.52 -0.94
C PHE A 35 -1.91 -11.60 -0.06
N ASP A 36 -2.80 -12.49 -0.45
CA ASP A 36 -4.14 -12.61 0.10
C ASP A 36 -4.12 -12.98 1.59
N ASP A 37 -3.42 -14.05 1.99
CA ASP A 37 -3.47 -14.54 3.39
C ASP A 37 -3.08 -13.46 4.41
N PRO A 38 -1.95 -12.72 4.26
CA PRO A 38 -1.61 -11.65 5.20
C PRO A 38 -2.57 -10.46 5.17
N ILE A 39 -3.18 -10.18 4.01
CA ILE A 39 -4.20 -9.12 3.87
C ILE A 39 -5.46 -9.53 4.64
N TYR A 40 -5.95 -10.75 4.45
CA TYR A 40 -7.14 -11.25 5.15
C TYR A 40 -6.91 -11.35 6.66
N GLU A 41 -5.78 -11.92 7.09
CA GLU A 41 -5.40 -11.99 8.51
C GLU A 41 -5.38 -10.59 9.14
N PHE A 42 -4.75 -9.62 8.48
CA PHE A 42 -4.73 -8.26 8.98
C PHE A 42 -6.14 -7.67 9.09
N LEU A 43 -6.91 -7.70 8.00
CA LEU A 43 -8.24 -7.07 7.94
C LEU A 43 -9.25 -7.68 8.92
N GLN A 44 -9.21 -8.99 9.13
CA GLN A 44 -10.22 -9.71 9.91
C GLN A 44 -9.82 -9.91 11.37
N GLU A 45 -8.53 -10.06 11.67
CA GLU A 45 -8.09 -10.52 12.99
C GLU A 45 -7.23 -9.49 13.74
N ARG A 46 -6.50 -8.63 13.04
CA ARG A 46 -5.46 -7.78 13.65
C ARG A 46 -5.69 -6.28 13.55
N MET A 47 -6.46 -5.83 12.56
CA MET A 47 -6.71 -4.42 12.29
C MET A 47 -7.40 -3.77 13.49
N THR A 48 -6.77 -2.73 14.02
CA THR A 48 -7.34 -1.95 15.13
C THR A 48 -8.40 -0.97 14.63
N PRO A 49 -9.30 -0.47 15.51
CA PRO A 49 -10.29 0.55 15.13
C PRO A 49 -9.66 1.83 14.55
N ASP A 50 -8.50 2.24 15.09
CA ASP A 50 -7.78 3.42 14.61
C ASP A 50 -7.21 3.20 13.20
N GLU A 51 -6.61 2.03 12.95
CA GLU A 51 -6.14 1.65 11.61
C GLU A 51 -7.29 1.51 10.63
N GLN A 52 -8.44 1.01 11.07
CA GLN A 52 -9.64 0.95 10.23
C GLN A 52 -10.13 2.35 9.84
N ALA A 53 -10.15 3.30 10.78
CA ALA A 53 -10.51 4.69 10.50
C ALA A 53 -9.52 5.36 9.54
N GLU A 54 -8.23 5.13 9.76
CA GLU A 54 -7.13 5.57 8.88
C GLU A 54 -7.30 5.00 7.46
N LEU A 55 -7.49 3.69 7.32
CA LEU A 55 -7.63 3.00 6.04
C LEU A 55 -8.93 3.39 5.33
N ARG A 56 -10.03 3.67 6.03
CA ARG A 56 -11.25 4.24 5.43
C ARG A 56 -11.00 5.62 4.84
N ALA A 57 -10.26 6.48 5.54
CA ALA A 57 -9.89 7.80 5.02
C ALA A 57 -8.95 7.68 3.82
N LEU A 58 -7.99 6.77 3.90
CA LEU A 58 -7.07 6.47 2.81
C LEU A 58 -7.81 5.93 1.58
N ASN A 59 -8.74 4.99 1.76
CA ASN A 59 -9.55 4.38 0.69
C ASN A 59 -10.32 5.44 -0.12
N ARG A 60 -10.96 6.40 0.57
CA ARG A 60 -11.66 7.51 -0.09
C ARG A 60 -10.73 8.35 -0.96
N ARG A 61 -9.55 8.68 -0.42
CA ARG A 61 -8.55 9.48 -1.16
C ARG A 61 -7.95 8.70 -2.32
N TYR A 62 -7.63 7.43 -2.10
CA TYR A 62 -7.08 6.52 -3.10
C TYR A 62 -8.03 6.34 -4.28
N LYS A 63 -9.34 6.14 -4.03
CA LYS A 63 -10.37 6.07 -5.08
C LYS A 63 -10.46 7.35 -5.90
N ARG A 64 -10.39 8.51 -5.25
CA ARG A 64 -10.39 9.81 -5.96
C ARG A 64 -9.17 9.97 -6.86
N ASP A 65 -8.01 9.52 -6.41
CA ASP A 65 -6.74 9.72 -7.10
C ASP A 65 -6.36 8.49 -7.98
N TRP A 66 -7.28 7.53 -8.18
CA TRP A 66 -7.09 6.22 -8.83
C TRP A 66 -6.40 6.31 -10.20
N ASP A 67 -6.88 7.18 -11.09
CA ASP A 67 -6.31 7.31 -12.44
C ASP A 67 -4.88 7.86 -12.43
N ALA A 68 -4.55 8.73 -11.46
CA ALA A 68 -3.19 9.23 -11.31
C ALA A 68 -2.27 8.14 -10.75
N ILE A 69 -2.76 7.34 -9.79
CA ILE A 69 -2.02 6.23 -9.20
C ILE A 69 -1.72 5.15 -10.25
N ASN A 70 -2.71 4.77 -11.07
CA ASN A 70 -2.49 3.75 -12.11
C ASN A 70 -1.49 4.19 -13.17
N ARG A 71 -1.58 5.44 -13.65
CA ARG A 71 -0.58 5.97 -14.59
C ARG A 71 0.83 5.95 -13.99
N TRP A 72 0.96 6.28 -12.70
CA TRP A 72 2.23 6.20 -12.02
C TRP A 72 2.73 4.75 -11.88
N LEU A 73 1.86 3.79 -11.58
CA LEU A 73 2.22 2.35 -11.52
C LEU A 73 2.56 1.77 -12.91
N ASP A 74 1.98 2.30 -13.98
CA ASP A 74 2.33 1.93 -15.37
C ASP A 74 3.74 2.41 -15.74
N GLU A 75 4.09 3.64 -15.34
CA GLU A 75 5.42 4.23 -15.52
C GLU A 75 6.47 3.52 -14.64
N TYR A 76 6.17 3.34 -13.36
CA TYR A 76 7.04 2.71 -12.37
C TYR A 76 6.54 1.32 -12.02
N ARG A 77 6.88 0.34 -12.85
CA ARG A 77 6.47 -1.06 -12.64
C ARG A 77 6.94 -1.61 -11.28
N MET A 78 6.01 -2.21 -10.53
CA MET A 78 6.28 -2.83 -9.21
C MET A 78 7.39 -3.89 -9.20
N THR A 79 7.67 -4.54 -10.33
CA THR A 79 8.74 -5.54 -10.43
C THR A 79 10.15 -4.93 -10.52
N LYS A 80 10.24 -3.61 -10.74
CA LYS A 80 11.50 -2.86 -10.85
C LYS A 80 11.66 -1.77 -9.80
N HIS A 81 10.56 -1.40 -9.13
CA HIS A 81 10.50 -0.27 -8.22
C HIS A 81 9.88 -0.69 -6.88
N PRO A 82 10.67 -0.76 -5.80
CA PRO A 82 10.19 -1.24 -4.50
C PRO A 82 9.08 -0.34 -3.92
N GLU A 83 9.16 0.98 -4.12
CA GLU A 83 8.12 1.94 -3.76
C GLU A 83 6.78 1.66 -4.48
N ALA A 84 6.85 1.31 -5.76
CA ALA A 84 5.66 1.01 -6.55
C ALA A 84 5.01 -0.31 -6.13
N ARG A 85 5.82 -1.30 -5.76
CA ARG A 85 5.33 -2.55 -5.13
C ARG A 85 4.54 -2.25 -3.86
N LEU A 86 5.04 -1.37 -3.00
CA LEU A 86 4.37 -1.01 -1.75
C LEU A 86 3.04 -0.27 -2.00
N VAL A 87 3.01 0.66 -2.94
CA VAL A 87 1.77 1.36 -3.33
C VAL A 87 0.76 0.37 -3.91
N TYR A 88 1.20 -0.53 -4.79
CA TYR A 88 0.35 -1.57 -5.38
C TYR A 88 -0.32 -2.44 -4.31
N PHE A 89 0.46 -3.02 -3.38
CA PHE A 89 -0.09 -3.88 -2.33
C PHE A 89 -0.95 -3.10 -1.33
N THR A 90 -0.68 -1.81 -1.12
CA THR A 90 -1.60 -0.94 -0.38
C THR A 90 -2.95 -0.83 -1.10
N GLY A 91 -2.93 -0.68 -2.43
CA GLY A 91 -4.13 -0.74 -3.26
C GLY A 91 -4.89 -2.07 -3.11
N CYS A 92 -4.19 -3.21 -3.10
CA CYS A 92 -4.79 -4.52 -2.86
C CYS A 92 -5.50 -4.58 -1.50
N LEU A 93 -4.82 -4.18 -0.43
CA LEU A 93 -5.42 -4.13 0.91
C LEU A 93 -6.71 -3.29 0.94
N LEU A 94 -6.68 -2.09 0.34
CA LEU A 94 -7.83 -1.19 0.29
C LEU A 94 -8.98 -1.77 -0.54
N GLY A 95 -8.66 -2.41 -1.66
CA GLY A 95 -9.62 -3.11 -2.52
C GLY A 95 -10.30 -4.25 -1.78
N THR A 96 -9.53 -5.17 -1.21
CA THR A 96 -10.04 -6.31 -0.45
C THR A 96 -10.86 -5.86 0.76
N GLY A 97 -10.39 -4.86 1.52
CA GLY A 97 -11.14 -4.34 2.66
C GLY A 97 -12.47 -3.70 2.25
N ALA A 98 -12.53 -3.04 1.08
CA ALA A 98 -13.77 -2.49 0.56
C ALA A 98 -14.75 -3.58 0.09
N GLU A 99 -14.25 -4.63 -0.58
CA GLU A 99 -15.06 -5.78 -1.03
C GLU A 99 -15.67 -6.55 0.15
N LEU A 100 -14.93 -6.66 1.26
CA LEU A 100 -15.40 -7.27 2.50
C LEU A 100 -16.32 -6.36 3.34
N GLY A 101 -16.55 -5.11 2.94
CA GLY A 101 -17.33 -4.13 3.70
C GLY A 101 -16.64 -3.61 4.98
N LEU A 102 -15.33 -3.79 5.10
CA LEU A 102 -14.52 -3.36 6.23
C LEU A 102 -13.99 -1.92 6.07
N LEU A 103 -13.80 -1.44 4.82
CA LEU A 103 -13.20 -0.14 4.46
C LEU A 103 -14.02 0.70 3.45
#